data_AF-A0A960E341-F1
#
_entry.id   AF-A0A960E341-F1
#
_cell.length_a   1.000
_cell.length_b   1.000
_cell.length_c   1.000
_cell.angle_alpha   90.00
_cell.angle_beta   90.00
_cell.angle_gamma   90.00
#
_symmetry.space_group_name_H-M   'P 1'
#
loop_
_entity.id
_entity.type
_entity.pdbx_description
1 polymer ?
#
loop_
_entity_poly.entity_id
_entity_poly.type
_entity_poly.pdbx_seq_one_letter_code
_entity_poly.pdbx_strand_id
1 'polypeptide(L)'
;MSATDAPESPRPARLAAETGVVAAIGWAWALLILRTWEMPARLPFDTRSDATLISMMVKAISEHGWYLNNPQLGAPFGQQFYDFPHGGESFQLAAIKVLVVLTGDWG
;
A
#
# COMPACT_ATOMS: atom_id res chain seq x y z
N MET A 1 15.38 16.61 -51.09
CA MET A 1 14.77 16.12 -49.83
C MET A 1 15.00 17.19 -48.77
N SER A 2 13.95 17.95 -48.41
CA SER A 2 14.06 19.10 -47.51
C SER A 2 14.12 18.62 -46.05
N ALA A 3 15.02 19.19 -45.24
CA ALA A 3 15.30 18.82 -43.86
C ALA A 3 14.26 19.34 -42.84
N THR A 4 12.97 19.37 -43.20
CA THR A 4 11.92 20.06 -42.42
C THR A 4 10.94 19.11 -41.72
N ASP A 5 11.06 17.79 -41.90
CA ASP A 5 10.11 16.80 -41.37
C ASP A 5 10.59 16.11 -40.07
N ALA A 6 11.28 16.82 -39.18
CA ALA A 6 11.50 16.29 -37.83
C ALA A 6 10.18 16.43 -37.04
N PRO A 7 9.57 15.34 -36.54
CA PRO A 7 8.32 15.44 -35.80
C PRO A 7 8.53 16.29 -34.54
N GLU A 8 7.70 17.33 -34.37
CA GLU A 8 7.73 18.20 -33.19
C GLU A 8 7.47 17.35 -31.94
N SER A 9 8.36 17.44 -30.94
CA SER A 9 8.19 16.69 -29.71
C SER A 9 6.94 17.16 -28.96
N PRO A 10 6.07 16.24 -28.50
CA PRO A 10 4.85 16.63 -27.82
C PRO A 10 5.16 17.41 -26.53
N ARG A 11 4.39 18.48 -26.29
CA ARG A 11 4.55 19.32 -25.10
C ARG A 11 4.36 18.49 -23.83
N PRO A 12 5.15 18.72 -22.76
CA PRO A 12 5.07 17.92 -21.53
C PRO A 12 3.67 17.94 -20.89
N ALA A 13 2.95 19.07 -21.00
CA ALA A 13 1.57 19.20 -20.51
C ALA A 13 0.59 18.27 -21.26
N ARG A 14 0.80 18.06 -22.56
CA ARG A 14 -0.03 17.15 -23.36
C ARG A 14 0.22 15.70 -22.97
N LEU A 15 1.49 15.32 -22.80
CA LEU A 15 1.86 13.98 -22.34
C LEU A 15 1.30 13.68 -20.95
N ALA A 16 1.39 14.66 -20.03
CA ALA A 16 0.81 14.54 -18.69
C ALA A 16 -0.73 14.36 -18.75
N ALA A 17 -1.41 15.12 -19.61
CA ALA A 17 -2.85 14.99 -19.79
C ALA A 17 -3.24 13.64 -20.39
N GLU A 18 -2.57 13.20 -21.46
CA GLU A 18 -2.79 11.89 -22.09
C GLU A 18 -2.56 10.75 -21.09
N THR A 19 -1.48 10.85 -20.29
CA THR A 19 -1.17 9.87 -19.23
C THR A 19 -2.24 9.88 -18.13
N GLY A 20 -2.68 11.06 -17.72
CA GLY A 20 -3.74 11.22 -16.72
C GLY A 20 -5.06 10.62 -17.17
N VAL A 21 -5.42 10.77 -18.45
CA VAL A 21 -6.63 10.15 -19.02
C VAL A 21 -6.52 8.63 -19.01
N VAL A 22 -5.39 8.07 -19.45
CA VAL A 22 -5.18 6.61 -19.44
C VAL A 22 -5.23 6.05 -18.01
N ALA A 23 -4.58 6.72 -17.05
CA ALA A 23 -4.60 6.34 -15.65
C ALA A 23 -6.02 6.40 -15.06
N ALA A 24 -6.77 7.47 -15.34
CA ALA A 24 -8.14 7.62 -14.87
C ALA A 24 -9.08 6.54 -15.41
N ILE A 25 -8.95 6.20 -16.70
CA ILE A 25 -9.72 5.10 -17.31
C ILE A 25 -9.35 3.78 -16.65
N GLY A 26 -8.05 3.51 -16.46
CA GLY A 26 -7.58 2.29 -15.79
C GLY A 26 -8.11 2.16 -14.37
N TRP A 27 -8.07 3.25 -13.58
CA TRP A 27 -8.62 3.26 -12.22
C TRP A 27 -10.13 3.13 -12.18
N ALA A 28 -10.87 3.83 -13.05
CA ALA A 28 -12.31 3.68 -13.15
C ALA A 28 -12.70 2.24 -13.47
N TRP A 29 -11.99 1.61 -14.42
CA TRP A 29 -12.21 0.22 -14.77
C TRP A 29 -11.90 -0.75 -13.62
N ALA A 30 -10.80 -0.52 -12.89
CA ALA A 30 -10.44 -1.31 -11.73
C ALA A 30 -11.49 -1.19 -10.60
N LEU A 31 -11.98 0.03 -10.32
CA LEU A 31 -13.05 0.25 -9.34
C LEU A 31 -14.32 -0.51 -9.72
N LEU A 32 -14.67 -0.54 -11.01
CA LEU A 32 -15.84 -1.26 -11.52
C LEU A 32 -15.69 -2.79 -11.39
N ILE A 33 -14.56 -3.36 -11.80
CA ILE A 33 -14.30 -4.81 -11.71
C ILE A 33 -14.24 -5.26 -10.26
N LEU A 34 -13.53 -4.52 -9.41
CA LEU A 34 -13.33 -4.87 -8.01
C LEU A 34 -14.58 -4.58 -7.17
N ARG A 35 -15.56 -3.82 -7.69
CA ARG A 35 -16.79 -3.42 -6.98
C ARG A 35 -16.47 -2.89 -5.58
N THR A 36 -15.56 -1.93 -5.51
CA THR A 36 -15.01 -1.45 -4.23
C THR A 36 -16.07 -0.87 -3.29
N TRP A 37 -17.22 -0.47 -3.82
CA TRP A 37 -18.38 0.00 -3.03
C TRP A 37 -19.11 -1.12 -2.27
N GLU A 38 -18.91 -2.39 -2.62
CA GLU A 38 -19.44 -3.55 -1.89
C GLU A 38 -18.43 -4.15 -0.92
N MET A 39 -17.18 -3.67 -0.97
CA MET A 39 -16.12 -4.21 -0.13
C MET A 39 -16.29 -3.76 1.33
N PRO A 40 -16.14 -4.67 2.30
CA PRO A 40 -16.21 -4.32 3.70
C PRO A 40 -15.03 -3.41 4.07
N ALA A 41 -15.32 -2.18 4.50
CA ALA A 41 -14.29 -1.18 4.82
C ALA A 41 -13.41 -1.56 6.04
N ARG A 42 -13.86 -2.51 6.86
CA ARG A 42 -13.25 -2.88 8.15
C ARG A 42 -12.62 -4.28 8.19
N LEU A 43 -12.71 -5.04 7.10
CA LEU A 43 -12.18 -6.40 7.05
C LEU A 43 -10.96 -6.47 6.14
N PRO A 44 -9.89 -7.17 6.54
CA PRO A 44 -8.76 -7.43 5.65
C PRO A 44 -9.22 -8.17 4.39
N PHE A 45 -8.73 -7.74 3.22
CA PHE A 45 -9.08 -8.36 1.93
C PHE A 45 -8.55 -9.79 1.78
N ASP A 46 -7.44 -10.12 2.43
CA ASP A 46 -6.89 -11.46 2.49
C ASP A 46 -6.32 -11.71 3.89
N THR A 47 -6.45 -12.95 4.35
CA THR A 47 -5.99 -13.42 5.67
C THR A 47 -5.23 -14.73 5.54
N ARG A 48 -4.63 -15.00 4.38
CA ARG A 48 -3.88 -16.22 4.07
C ARG A 48 -2.40 -15.93 3.86
N SER A 49 -1.57 -16.92 4.14
CA SER A 49 -0.10 -16.87 3.94
C SER A 49 0.51 -15.56 4.45
N ASP A 50 1.14 -14.81 3.55
CA ASP A 50 1.95 -13.64 3.88
C ASP A 50 1.06 -12.46 4.27
N ALA A 51 -0.18 -12.42 3.77
CA ALA A 51 -1.16 -11.41 4.19
C ALA A 51 -1.44 -11.50 5.70
N THR A 52 -1.37 -12.70 6.27
CA THR A 52 -1.52 -12.90 7.72
C THR A 52 -0.35 -12.29 8.49
N LEU A 53 0.88 -12.49 8.01
CA LEU A 53 2.08 -11.90 8.61
C LEU A 53 2.01 -10.37 8.57
N ILE A 54 1.70 -9.80 7.41
CA ILE A 54 1.57 -8.35 7.25
C ILE A 54 0.43 -7.80 8.12
N SER A 55 -0.73 -8.45 8.14
CA SER A 55 -1.86 -8.03 9.00
C SER A 55 -1.47 -8.03 10.48
N MET A 56 -0.70 -9.02 10.93
CA MET A 56 -0.18 -9.06 12.29
C MET A 56 0.80 -7.91 12.56
N MET A 57 1.67 -7.56 11.63
CA MET A 57 2.59 -6.42 11.77
C MET A 57 1.83 -5.09 11.87
N VAL A 58 0.79 -4.90 11.04
CA VAL A 58 -0.11 -3.73 11.11
C VAL A 58 -0.82 -3.66 12.45
N LYS A 59 -1.35 -4.79 12.91
CA LYS A 59 -2.00 -4.89 14.22
C LYS A 59 -1.02 -4.58 15.37
N ALA A 60 0.22 -5.07 15.29
CA ALA A 60 1.26 -4.76 16.26
C ALA A 60 1.62 -3.26 16.27
N ILE A 61 1.66 -2.61 15.10
CA ILE A 61 1.82 -1.15 15.02
C ILE A 61 0.67 -0.43 15.73
N SER A 62 -0.57 -0.91 15.57
CA SER A 62 -1.75 -0.33 16.22
C SER A 62 -1.79 -0.52 17.73
N GLU A 63 -1.44 -1.71 18.22
CA GLU A 63 -1.62 -2.06 19.63
C GLU A 63 -0.35 -1.79 20.47
N HIS A 64 0.83 -1.94 19.87
CA HIS A 64 2.13 -1.90 20.56
C HIS A 64 3.06 -0.79 20.02
N GLY A 65 2.59 -0.02 19.03
CA GLY A 65 3.29 1.14 18.47
C GLY A 65 4.31 0.83 17.37
N TRP A 66 4.82 -0.41 17.28
CA TRP A 66 5.68 -0.85 16.19
C TRP A 66 5.64 -2.36 15.98
N TYR A 67 6.02 -2.83 14.78
CA TYR A 67 5.92 -4.25 14.40
C TYR A 67 7.06 -5.14 14.92
N LEU A 68 8.19 -4.55 15.34
CA LEU A 68 9.40 -5.30 15.65
C LEU A 68 9.28 -6.20 16.88
N ASN A 69 8.33 -5.91 17.77
CA ASN A 69 7.99 -6.77 18.89
C ASN A 69 6.49 -7.00 18.97
N ASN A 70 6.09 -8.20 19.39
CA ASN A 70 4.72 -8.50 19.76
C ASN A 70 4.71 -9.47 20.95
N PRO A 71 4.29 -9.02 22.15
CA PRO A 71 4.28 -9.86 23.36
C PRO A 71 3.18 -10.94 23.34
N GLN A 72 2.18 -10.82 22.46
CA GLN A 72 1.08 -11.78 22.35
C GLN A 72 1.41 -12.98 21.44
N LEU A 73 2.56 -12.95 20.77
CA LEU A 73 3.03 -14.01 19.86
C LEU A 73 4.41 -14.52 20.30
N GLY A 74 4.89 -15.61 19.69
CA GLY A 74 6.22 -16.14 19.98
C GLY A 74 6.39 -16.62 21.42
N ALA A 75 5.34 -17.21 22.00
CA ALA A 75 5.38 -17.75 23.35
C ALA A 75 6.57 -18.72 23.53
N PRO A 76 7.25 -18.71 24.70
CA PRO A 76 6.93 -17.91 25.89
C PRO A 76 7.59 -16.51 25.92
N PHE A 77 8.49 -16.21 24.99
CA PHE A 77 9.39 -15.04 25.11
C PHE A 77 8.91 -13.79 24.39
N GLY A 78 7.89 -13.89 23.54
CA GLY A 78 7.48 -12.82 22.66
C GLY A 78 8.08 -12.97 21.26
N GLN A 79 7.38 -12.47 20.25
CA GLN A 79 7.92 -12.38 18.89
C GLN A 79 8.85 -11.17 18.79
N GLN A 80 10.01 -11.35 18.16
CA GLN A 80 10.96 -10.28 17.86
C GLN A 80 11.47 -10.40 16.42
N PHE A 81 11.56 -9.27 15.72
CA PHE A 81 12.08 -9.18 14.34
C PHE A 81 13.35 -8.33 14.23
N TYR A 82 14.13 -8.20 15.31
CA TYR A 82 15.34 -7.39 15.30
C TYR A 82 16.43 -7.95 14.37
N ASP A 83 16.55 -9.27 14.27
CA ASP A 83 17.54 -9.94 13.41
C ASP A 83 17.10 -10.01 11.95
N PHE A 84 15.79 -10.05 11.71
CA PHE A 84 15.17 -10.11 10.39
C PHE A 84 14.09 -9.02 10.26
N PRO A 85 14.48 -7.73 10.29
CA PRO A 85 13.52 -6.68 9.98
C PRO A 85 13.05 -6.87 8.54
N HIS A 86 11.78 -6.61 8.26
CA HIS A 86 11.22 -6.52 6.91
C HIS A 86 11.89 -5.36 6.12
N GLY A 87 13.16 -5.58 5.76
CA GLY A 87 14.11 -4.62 5.23
C GLY A 87 13.75 -4.29 3.79
N GLY A 88 13.04 -3.19 3.62
CA GLY A 88 12.52 -2.74 2.32
C GLY A 88 11.12 -2.12 2.43
N GLU A 89 10.36 -2.50 3.46
CA GLU A 89 8.96 -2.08 3.62
C GLU A 89 8.78 -1.04 4.73
N SER A 90 9.87 -0.52 5.32
CA SER A 90 9.81 0.41 6.44
C SER A 90 9.02 1.69 6.13
N PHE A 91 9.09 2.18 4.88
CA PHE A 91 8.28 3.32 4.45
C PHE A 91 6.78 3.00 4.45
N GLN A 92 6.38 1.85 3.91
CA GLN A 92 4.99 1.40 3.93
C GLN A 92 4.48 1.22 5.35
N LEU A 93 5.27 0.60 6.23
CA LEU A 93 4.91 0.40 7.65
C LEU A 93 4.84 1.74 8.41
N ALA A 94 5.71 2.70 8.09
CA ALA A 94 5.62 4.05 8.63
C ALA A 94 4.36 4.79 8.15
N ALA A 95 4.01 4.68 6.87
CA ALA A 95 2.77 5.24 6.33
C ALA A 95 1.55 4.62 7.03
N ILE A 96 1.55 3.31 7.24
CA ILE A 96 0.50 2.61 8.01
C ILE A 96 0.43 3.14 9.43
N LYS A 97 1.57 3.34 10.11
CA LYS A 97 1.58 3.94 11.46
C LYS A 97 0.93 5.31 11.48
N VAL A 98 1.21 6.16 10.49
CA VAL A 98 0.56 7.48 10.37
C VAL A 98 -0.94 7.31 10.20
N LEU A 99 -1.38 6.40 9.31
CA LEU A 99 -2.80 6.13 9.11
C LEU A 99 -3.47 5.68 10.40
N VAL A 100 -2.91 4.69 11.10
CA VAL A 100 -3.46 4.17 12.36
C VAL A 100 -3.53 5.25 13.45
N VAL A 101 -2.53 6.13 13.54
CA VAL A 101 -2.57 7.26 14.48
C VAL A 101 -3.70 8.24 14.13
N LEU A 102 -4.03 8.41 12.84
CA LEU A 102 -5.10 9.31 12.39
C LEU A 102 -6.49 8.66 12.46
N THR A 103 -6.61 7.36 12.19
CA THR A 103 -7.88 6.63 12.17
C THR A 103 -8.23 6.02 13.53
N GLY A 104 -7.24 5.75 14.37
CA GLY A 104 -7.38 5.10 15.68
C GLY A 104 -7.67 3.61 15.63
N ASP A 105 -7.81 3.03 14.44
CA ASP A 105 -8.03 1.60 14.22
C ASP A 105 -7.30 1.11 12.96
N TRP A 106 -7.17 -0.22 12.84
CA TRP A 106 -6.62 -0.91 11.67
C TRP A 106 -7.70 -1.64 10.85
N GLY A 107 -8.99 -1.40 11.15
CA GLY A 107 -10.15 -2.18 10.73
C GLY A 107 -11.31 -2.04 11.71
#